data_AF-A0A5U9KLF5-F1
#
_entry.id   AF-A0A5U9KLF5-F1
#
_cell.length_a   1.000
_cell.length_b   1.000
_cell.length_c   1.000
_cell.angle_alpha   90.00
_cell.angle_beta   90.00
_cell.angle_gamma   90.00
#
_symmetry.space_group_name_H-M   'P 1'
#
loop_
_entity.id
_entity.type
_entity.pdbx_description
1 polymer ?
#
loop_
_entity_poly.entity_id
_entity_poly.type
_entity_poly.pdbx_seq_one_letter_code
_entity_poly.pdbx_strand_id
1 'polypeptide(L)'
;MKNILLVAGVALVLTGCGEKGDFEKAINAKISKSKLCYSLQDNGIVFNKGFPIRVNHGYRSAGYSASDEILKGLANQGLLDVSQQSNGFNNVDVIEITDKGQGVKFWDKKDGACVGHRVVDEVKEWTEPGNGNQKVVRVSYTWKLTDVPGWVDKKAFASVKGMNEPEDGTINLVKTSNGWKAN
;
A
#
# COMPACT_ATOMS: atom_id res chain seq x y z
N MET A 1 54.27 30.20 35.12
CA MET A 1 53.32 29.15 35.55
C MET A 1 52.01 29.43 34.84
N LYS A 2 51.63 28.62 33.84
CA LYS A 2 50.51 28.90 32.94
C LYS A 2 49.49 27.78 33.09
N ASN A 3 48.34 28.11 33.67
CA ASN A 3 47.25 27.18 33.96
C ASN A 3 46.65 26.65 32.65
N ILE A 4 46.63 25.33 32.48
CA ILE A 4 45.89 24.68 31.40
C ILE A 4 44.56 24.21 32.00
N LEU A 5 43.50 24.99 31.74
CA LEU A 5 42.13 24.59 31.97
C LEU A 5 41.73 23.57 30.89
N LEU A 6 41.51 22.33 31.30
CA LEU A 6 40.87 21.29 30.49
C LEU A 6 39.39 21.63 30.34
N VAL A 7 38.99 22.08 29.15
CA VAL A 7 37.58 22.17 28.75
C VAL A 7 37.15 20.77 28.32
N ALA A 8 36.41 20.07 29.17
CA ALA A 8 35.71 18.86 28.81
C ALA A 8 34.51 19.24 27.92
N GLY A 9 34.67 19.06 26.60
CA GLY A 9 33.56 19.16 25.66
C GLY A 9 32.60 18.00 25.87
N VAL A 10 31.41 18.28 26.42
CA VAL A 10 30.29 17.35 26.43
C VAL A 10 29.81 17.20 24.99
N ALA A 11 30.16 16.08 24.37
CA ALA A 11 29.52 15.67 23.12
C ALA A 11 28.05 15.36 23.42
N LEU A 12 27.15 16.26 23.02
CA LEU A 12 25.73 15.98 22.90
C LEU A 12 25.58 14.88 21.84
N VAL A 13 25.42 13.64 22.30
CA VAL A 13 25.04 12.52 21.43
C VAL A 13 23.64 12.84 20.92
N LEU A 14 23.54 13.19 19.65
CA LEU A 14 22.27 13.31 18.92
C LEU A 14 21.50 11.98 19.06
N THR A 15 20.52 11.91 19.96
CA THR A 15 19.62 10.76 20.14
C THR A 15 18.63 10.56 18.98
N GLY A 16 18.84 11.24 17.84
CA GLY A 16 17.92 11.29 16.70
C GLY A 16 17.77 10.00 15.88
N CYS A 17 18.54 8.94 16.16
CA CYS A 17 18.38 7.64 15.48
C CYS A 17 17.49 6.63 16.22
N GLY A 18 17.13 6.89 17.49
CA GLY A 18 16.31 5.95 18.26
C GLY A 18 14.84 6.00 17.86
N GLU A 19 14.23 7.19 17.93
CA GLU A 19 12.78 7.33 17.75
C GLU A 19 12.33 7.11 16.30
N LYS A 20 13.11 7.58 15.32
CA LYS A 20 12.79 7.42 13.89
C LYS A 20 12.65 5.94 13.52
N GLY A 21 13.58 5.09 13.98
CA GLY A 21 13.55 3.64 13.74
C GLY A 21 12.38 2.94 14.46
N ASP A 22 12.08 3.34 15.70
CA ASP A 22 10.92 2.79 16.41
C ASP A 22 9.59 3.16 15.74
N PHE A 23 9.47 4.38 15.20
CA PHE A 23 8.30 4.81 14.44
C PHE A 23 8.16 4.01 13.16
N GLU A 24 9.23 3.88 12.38
CA GLU A 24 9.24 3.08 11.16
C GLU A 24 8.75 1.65 11.43
N LYS A 25 9.29 1.01 12.47
CA LYS A 25 8.88 -0.33 12.92
C LYS A 25 7.40 -0.39 13.29
N ALA A 26 6.91 0.59 14.05
CA ALA A 26 5.51 0.65 14.48
C ALA A 26 4.56 0.85 13.29
N ILE A 27 4.94 1.67 12.31
CA ILE A 27 4.17 1.96 11.10
C ILE A 27 4.15 0.72 10.20
N ASN A 28 5.31 0.11 9.92
CA ASN A 28 5.42 -1.11 9.12
C ASN A 28 4.62 -2.28 9.73
N ALA A 29 4.59 -2.40 11.05
CA ALA A 29 3.75 -3.38 11.74
C ALA A 29 2.24 -3.22 11.47
N LYS A 30 1.81 -2.05 10.96
CA LYS A 30 0.44 -1.81 10.48
C LYS A 30 0.34 -1.90 8.96
N ILE A 31 1.17 -1.17 8.22
CA ILE A 31 0.97 -0.99 6.77
C ILE A 31 1.48 -2.16 5.92
N SER A 32 2.44 -2.94 6.43
CA SER A 32 3.05 -4.06 5.68
C SER A 32 2.26 -5.37 5.79
N LYS A 33 1.19 -5.40 6.62
CA LYS A 33 0.38 -6.61 6.85
C LYS A 33 -0.50 -7.00 5.67
N SER A 34 -0.99 -6.03 4.90
CA SER A 34 -1.88 -6.28 3.79
C SER A 34 -1.18 -6.02 2.47
N LYS A 35 -1.32 -6.99 1.56
CA LYS A 35 -1.00 -6.77 0.15
C LYS A 35 -1.97 -5.74 -0.43
N LEU A 36 -1.47 -4.92 -1.34
CA LEU A 36 -2.29 -4.05 -2.15
C LEU A 36 -2.78 -4.86 -3.35
N CYS A 37 -4.07 -5.19 -3.35
CA CYS A 37 -4.67 -6.04 -4.36
C CYS A 37 -5.94 -5.44 -4.94
N TYR A 38 -6.18 -5.74 -6.20
CA TYR A 38 -7.50 -5.67 -6.79
C TYR A 38 -8.18 -7.02 -6.70
N SER A 39 -9.39 -7.04 -6.14
CA SER A 39 -10.22 -8.24 -6.06
C SER A 39 -11.68 -7.85 -6.21
N LEU A 40 -12.49 -8.79 -6.68
CA LEU A 40 -13.93 -8.68 -6.61
C LEU A 40 -14.41 -9.23 -5.27
N GLN A 41 -15.51 -8.70 -4.75
CA GLN A 41 -16.19 -9.24 -3.58
C GLN A 41 -16.59 -10.69 -3.86
N ASP A 42 -16.42 -11.56 -2.86
CA ASP A 42 -16.58 -13.02 -3.01
C ASP A 42 -15.74 -13.60 -4.15
N ASN A 43 -14.48 -13.15 -4.24
CA ASN A 43 -13.49 -13.55 -5.24
C ASN A 43 -13.50 -15.05 -5.54
N GLY A 44 -13.57 -15.90 -4.50
CA GLY A 44 -13.63 -17.35 -4.65
C GLY A 44 -14.90 -17.89 -5.33
N ILE A 45 -16.03 -17.18 -5.25
CA ILE A 45 -17.31 -17.52 -5.89
C ILE A 45 -17.32 -16.97 -7.33
N VAL A 46 -16.96 -15.69 -7.49
CA VAL A 46 -16.96 -15.01 -8.79
C VAL A 46 -15.95 -15.63 -9.75
N PHE A 47 -14.76 -16.00 -9.26
CA PHE A 47 -13.71 -16.66 -10.03
C PHE A 47 -13.76 -18.19 -9.99
N ASN A 48 -14.76 -18.81 -9.34
CA ASN A 48 -14.89 -20.27 -9.37
C ASN A 48 -15.03 -20.80 -10.81
N LYS A 49 -15.65 -19.99 -11.68
CA LYS A 49 -15.82 -20.28 -13.12
C LYS A 49 -14.68 -19.77 -14.00
N GLY A 50 -13.70 -19.07 -13.42
CA GLY A 50 -12.61 -18.43 -14.18
C GLY A 50 -13.07 -17.23 -15.01
N PHE A 51 -12.22 -16.81 -15.94
CA PHE A 51 -12.54 -15.79 -16.95
C PHE A 51 -13.36 -16.40 -18.10
N PRO A 52 -14.22 -15.61 -18.79
CA PRO A 52 -14.52 -14.20 -18.53
C PRO A 52 -15.48 -14.00 -17.36
N ILE A 53 -15.36 -12.84 -16.71
CA ILE A 53 -16.14 -12.47 -15.54
C ILE A 53 -17.09 -11.36 -15.89
N ARG A 54 -18.33 -11.51 -15.45
CA ARG A 54 -19.42 -10.59 -15.76
C ARG A 54 -19.87 -9.91 -14.49
N VAL A 55 -19.72 -8.59 -14.42
CA VAL A 55 -20.14 -7.75 -13.29
C VAL A 55 -21.13 -6.70 -13.78
N ASN A 56 -22.23 -6.48 -13.03
CA ASN A 56 -23.19 -5.44 -13.40
C ASN A 56 -22.51 -4.06 -13.34
N HIS A 57 -22.62 -3.30 -14.43
CA HIS A 57 -22.05 -1.97 -14.51
C HIS A 57 -22.66 -1.04 -13.45
N GLY A 58 -21.82 -0.33 -12.71
CA GLY A 58 -22.26 0.56 -11.60
C GLY A 58 -22.63 -0.17 -10.29
N TYR A 59 -22.65 -1.51 -10.27
CA TYR A 59 -22.94 -2.28 -9.06
C TYR A 59 -21.67 -2.44 -8.19
N ARG A 60 -21.38 -1.42 -7.38
CA ARG A 60 -20.20 -1.34 -6.50
C ARG A 60 -20.15 -2.43 -5.41
N SER A 61 -21.28 -3.06 -5.12
CA SER A 61 -21.42 -4.15 -4.14
C SER A 61 -20.79 -5.48 -4.56
N ALA A 62 -20.14 -5.54 -5.73
CA ALA A 62 -19.26 -6.64 -6.11
C ALA A 62 -17.77 -6.29 -5.92
N GLY A 63 -17.42 -5.17 -5.29
CA GLY A 63 -16.04 -4.68 -5.19
C GLY A 63 -15.45 -4.15 -6.50
N TYR A 64 -16.21 -4.21 -7.60
CA TYR A 64 -15.79 -3.70 -8.90
C TYR A 64 -15.79 -2.17 -8.92
N SER A 65 -14.67 -1.60 -9.35
CA SER A 65 -14.54 -0.19 -9.69
C SER A 65 -13.73 -0.05 -10.97
N ALA A 66 -14.36 0.44 -12.04
CA ALA A 66 -13.67 0.76 -13.29
C ALA A 66 -12.59 1.86 -13.10
N SER A 67 -12.68 2.63 -12.02
CA SER A 67 -11.68 3.64 -11.69
C SER A 67 -10.48 3.09 -10.92
N ASP A 68 -10.50 1.82 -10.50
CA ASP A 68 -9.43 1.19 -9.72
C ASP A 68 -8.09 1.22 -10.49
N GLU A 69 -7.05 1.68 -9.82
CA GLU A 69 -5.74 1.91 -10.41
C GLU A 69 -5.03 0.61 -10.81
N ILE A 70 -5.27 -0.49 -10.07
CA ILE A 70 -4.70 -1.80 -10.37
C ILE A 70 -5.44 -2.45 -11.53
N LEU A 71 -6.78 -2.38 -11.56
CA LEU A 71 -7.55 -2.85 -12.71
C LEU A 71 -7.13 -2.13 -13.99
N LYS A 72 -6.95 -0.81 -13.94
CA LYS A 72 -6.43 -0.02 -15.06
C LYS A 72 -5.01 -0.46 -15.44
N GLY A 73 -4.13 -0.70 -14.48
CA GLY A 73 -2.79 -1.20 -14.75
C GLY A 73 -2.78 -2.55 -15.47
N LEU A 74 -3.64 -3.48 -15.04
CA LEU A 74 -3.83 -4.78 -15.70
C LEU A 74 -4.31 -4.62 -17.15
N ALA A 75 -5.28 -3.74 -17.39
CA ALA A 75 -5.79 -3.45 -18.72
C ALA A 75 -4.76 -2.73 -19.61
N ASN A 76 -4.08 -1.70 -19.09
CA ASN A 76 -3.05 -0.95 -19.80
C ASN A 76 -1.85 -1.82 -20.18
N GLN A 77 -1.50 -2.78 -19.33
CA GLN A 77 -0.47 -3.77 -19.63
C GLN A 77 -0.95 -4.84 -20.62
N GLY A 78 -2.26 -4.92 -20.89
CA GLY A 78 -2.88 -5.91 -21.76
C GLY A 78 -2.91 -7.31 -21.14
N LEU A 79 -3.05 -7.43 -19.82
CA LEU A 79 -3.24 -8.72 -19.13
C LEU A 79 -4.71 -9.13 -19.08
N LEU A 80 -5.61 -8.15 -19.16
CA LEU A 80 -7.04 -8.35 -19.29
C LEU A 80 -7.64 -7.26 -20.17
N ASP A 81 -8.83 -7.53 -20.69
CA ASP A 81 -9.68 -6.56 -21.35
C ASP A 81 -10.95 -6.36 -20.52
N VAL A 82 -11.45 -5.11 -20.51
CA VAL A 82 -12.75 -4.77 -19.91
C VAL A 82 -13.64 -4.23 -21.03
N SER A 83 -14.69 -4.98 -21.35
CA SER A 83 -15.68 -4.59 -22.36
C SER A 83 -17.06 -4.43 -21.73
N GLN A 84 -17.92 -3.58 -22.28
CA GLN A 84 -19.30 -3.45 -21.82
C GLN A 84 -20.23 -4.20 -22.76
N GLN A 85 -21.12 -5.01 -22.20
CA GLN A 85 -22.18 -5.72 -22.91
C GLN A 85 -23.54 -5.34 -22.34
N SER A 86 -24.55 -5.20 -23.20
CA SER A 86 -25.94 -5.09 -22.74
C SER A 86 -26.45 -6.48 -22.34
N ASN A 87 -27.14 -6.57 -21.19
CA ASN A 87 -27.87 -7.76 -20.76
C ASN A 87 -29.36 -7.44 -20.61
N GLY A 88 -29.93 -6.75 -21.61
CA GLY A 88 -31.29 -6.21 -21.57
C GLY A 88 -31.32 -4.82 -20.94
N PHE A 89 -32.04 -4.65 -19.83
CA PHE A 89 -32.21 -3.35 -19.16
C PHE A 89 -30.96 -2.82 -18.43
N ASN A 90 -29.93 -3.66 -18.28
CA ASN A 90 -28.69 -3.33 -17.58
C ASN A 90 -27.49 -3.50 -18.50
N ASN A 91 -26.43 -2.74 -18.20
CA ASN A 91 -25.10 -2.97 -18.77
C ASN A 91 -24.27 -3.86 -17.83
N VAL A 92 -23.43 -4.69 -18.40
CA VAL A 92 -22.53 -5.62 -17.72
C VAL A 92 -21.13 -5.36 -18.23
N ASP A 93 -20.19 -5.14 -17.31
CA ASP A 93 -18.78 -5.11 -17.66
C ASP A 93 -18.27 -6.56 -17.65
N VAL A 94 -17.62 -6.94 -18.76
CA VAL A 94 -17.04 -8.24 -19.01
C VAL A 94 -15.53 -8.09 -18.95
N ILE A 95 -14.94 -8.72 -17.95
CA ILE A 95 -13.50 -8.77 -17.72
C ILE A 95 -13.01 -10.09 -18.30
N GLU A 96 -12.11 -10.03 -19.28
CA GLU A 96 -11.59 -11.19 -19.99
C GLU A 96 -10.06 -11.20 -19.93
N ILE A 97 -9.47 -12.38 -19.75
CA ILE A 97 -8.01 -12.53 -19.74
C ILE A 97 -7.50 -12.59 -21.18
N THR A 98 -6.47 -11.80 -21.50
CA THR A 98 -5.85 -11.85 -22.82
C THR A 98 -4.90 -13.05 -22.93
N ASP A 99 -4.45 -13.40 -24.14
CA ASP A 99 -3.40 -14.43 -24.32
C ASP A 99 -2.13 -14.10 -23.53
N LYS A 100 -1.76 -12.82 -23.46
CA LYS A 100 -0.65 -12.33 -22.64
C LYS A 100 -0.92 -12.56 -21.15
N GLY A 101 -2.14 -12.28 -20.71
CA GLY A 101 -2.59 -12.52 -19.34
C GLY A 101 -2.53 -14.00 -18.96
N GLN A 102 -2.94 -14.90 -19.85
CA GLN A 102 -2.87 -16.35 -19.60
C GLN A 102 -1.43 -16.84 -19.41
N GLY A 103 -0.47 -16.19 -20.08
CA GLY A 103 0.96 -16.47 -19.94
C GLY A 103 1.57 -16.08 -18.60
N VAL A 104 0.85 -15.34 -17.74
CA VAL A 104 1.34 -14.90 -16.42
C VAL A 104 0.35 -15.20 -15.31
N LYS A 105 0.84 -15.74 -14.19
CA LYS A 105 -0.01 -16.02 -13.01
C LYS A 105 -0.24 -14.75 -12.18
N PHE A 106 -0.93 -13.77 -12.75
CA PHE A 106 -1.18 -12.47 -12.11
C PHE A 106 -2.37 -12.47 -11.15
N TRP A 107 -3.27 -13.45 -11.29
CA TRP A 107 -4.50 -13.54 -10.50
C TRP A 107 -4.48 -14.72 -9.52
N ASP A 108 -4.76 -14.43 -8.25
CA ASP A 108 -5.02 -15.43 -7.21
C ASP A 108 -6.52 -15.53 -6.88
N LYS A 109 -7.04 -16.75 -6.70
CA LYS A 109 -8.48 -16.98 -6.44
C LYS A 109 -8.96 -16.43 -5.10
N LYS A 110 -8.06 -16.27 -4.14
CA LYS A 110 -8.36 -15.78 -2.79
C LYS A 110 -8.13 -14.27 -2.74
N ASP A 111 -6.94 -13.81 -3.10
CA ASP A 111 -6.49 -12.45 -2.88
C ASP A 111 -6.67 -11.53 -4.10
N GLY A 112 -6.89 -12.09 -5.30
CA GLY A 112 -7.03 -11.35 -6.55
C GLY A 112 -5.67 -11.03 -7.19
N ALA A 113 -5.58 -9.88 -7.85
CA ALA A 113 -4.33 -9.39 -8.44
C ALA A 113 -3.62 -8.44 -7.46
N CYS A 114 -2.57 -8.95 -6.81
CA CYS A 114 -1.78 -8.19 -5.85
C CYS A 114 -0.52 -7.61 -6.47
N VAL A 115 -0.23 -6.34 -6.21
CA VAL A 115 0.88 -5.60 -6.84
C VAL A 115 2.01 -5.23 -5.87
N GLY A 116 1.98 -5.78 -4.66
CA GLY A 116 3.00 -5.59 -3.63
C GLY A 116 2.39 -5.34 -2.25
N HIS A 117 3.20 -4.88 -1.30
CA HIS A 117 2.75 -4.42 0.01
C HIS A 117 3.44 -3.11 0.39
N ARG A 118 2.79 -2.32 1.26
CA ARG A 118 3.29 -1.01 1.65
C ARG A 118 4.40 -1.14 2.69
N VAL A 119 5.49 -0.41 2.49
CA VAL A 119 6.57 -0.26 3.45
C VAL A 119 6.95 1.20 3.55
N VAL A 120 7.28 1.66 4.75
CA VAL A 120 7.81 3.00 4.98
C VAL A 120 9.08 3.17 4.14
N ASP A 121 9.12 4.25 3.38
CA ASP A 121 10.30 4.68 2.65
C ASP A 121 11.11 5.65 3.51
N GLU A 122 10.45 6.63 4.13
CA GLU A 122 11.06 7.56 5.07
C GLU A 122 10.08 8.07 6.12
N VAL A 123 10.52 8.18 7.38
CA VAL A 123 9.86 9.00 8.39
C VAL A 123 10.37 10.44 8.31
N LYS A 124 9.49 11.39 8.01
CA LYS A 124 9.84 12.79 7.73
C LYS A 124 9.93 13.63 9.00
N GLU A 125 8.83 13.69 9.75
CA GLU A 125 8.70 14.53 10.95
C GLU A 125 7.64 13.96 11.89
N TRP A 126 7.67 14.39 13.15
CA TRP A 126 6.64 14.04 14.13
C TRP A 126 6.41 15.17 15.13
N THR A 127 5.22 15.19 15.70
CA THR A 127 4.89 16.13 16.79
C THR A 127 5.50 15.65 18.11
N GLU A 128 5.86 16.59 18.99
CA GLU A 128 6.20 16.28 20.38
C GLU A 128 4.98 15.75 21.15
N PRO A 129 5.15 14.75 22.03
CA PRO A 129 4.04 14.22 22.80
C PRO A 129 3.59 15.20 23.89
N GLY A 130 2.27 15.38 24.03
CA GLY A 130 1.72 16.28 25.05
C GLY A 130 1.96 15.84 26.50
N ASN A 131 1.64 16.72 27.45
CA ASN A 131 1.80 16.49 28.89
C ASN A 131 0.72 15.56 29.51
N GLY A 132 -0.16 14.99 28.70
CA GLY A 132 -1.19 14.05 29.18
C GLY A 132 -0.63 12.69 29.60
N ASN A 133 -1.51 11.88 30.19
CA ASN A 133 -1.22 10.51 30.64
C ASN A 133 -0.84 9.58 29.49
N GLN A 134 -1.41 9.79 28.30
CA GLN A 134 -1.07 9.06 27.09
C GLN A 134 -0.11 9.88 26.24
N LYS A 135 1.03 9.28 25.86
CA LYS A 135 1.96 9.89 24.90
C LYS A 135 1.53 9.48 23.49
N VAL A 136 1.11 10.47 22.71
CA VAL A 136 0.69 10.32 21.32
C VAL A 136 1.52 11.26 20.48
N VAL A 137 2.04 10.76 19.36
CA VAL A 137 2.71 11.59 18.35
C VAL A 137 2.02 11.39 17.01
N ARG A 138 1.89 12.46 16.24
CA ARG A 138 1.49 12.40 14.84
C ARG A 138 2.76 12.38 14.00
N VAL A 139 2.93 11.32 13.22
CA VAL A 139 4.11 11.09 12.37
C VAL A 139 3.73 11.29 10.91
N SER A 140 4.47 12.15 10.21
CA SER A 140 4.45 12.28 8.76
C SER A 140 5.56 11.40 8.17
N TYR A 141 5.23 10.62 7.14
CA TYR A 141 6.15 9.67 6.53
C TYR A 141 5.82 9.49 5.03
N THR A 142 6.72 8.87 4.27
CA THR A 142 6.46 8.35 2.92
C THR A 142 6.46 6.84 2.94
N TRP A 143 5.72 6.24 2.01
CA TRP A 143 5.69 4.79 1.81
C TRP A 143 5.77 4.44 0.34
N LYS A 144 6.29 3.25 0.05
CA LYS A 144 6.33 2.68 -1.31
C LYS A 144 5.84 1.24 -1.29
N LEU A 145 5.57 0.72 -2.48
CA LEU A 145 5.31 -0.69 -2.67
C LEU A 145 6.63 -1.45 -2.76
N THR A 146 6.76 -2.50 -1.97
CA THR A 146 7.80 -3.53 -2.13
C THR A 146 7.16 -4.85 -2.53
N ASP A 147 8.00 -5.82 -2.87
CA ASP A 147 7.60 -7.15 -3.35
C ASP A 147 6.65 -7.06 -4.54
N VAL A 148 6.89 -6.06 -5.39
CA VAL A 148 6.17 -5.88 -6.66
C VAL A 148 6.48 -7.11 -7.52
N PRO A 149 5.46 -7.89 -7.94
CA PRO A 149 5.69 -9.08 -8.74
C PRO A 149 6.40 -8.75 -10.06
N GLY A 150 7.28 -9.64 -10.52
CA GLY A 150 8.05 -9.43 -11.75
C GLY A 150 7.21 -9.33 -13.03
N TRP A 151 5.92 -9.72 -12.99
CA TRP A 151 5.00 -9.52 -14.09
C TRP A 151 4.49 -8.09 -14.19
N VAL A 152 4.63 -7.23 -13.17
CA VAL A 152 4.11 -5.86 -13.17
C VAL A 152 5.01 -4.97 -14.02
N ASP A 153 4.44 -4.38 -15.08
CA ASP A 153 5.05 -3.25 -15.79
C ASP A 153 4.72 -1.95 -15.04
N LYS A 154 5.71 -1.41 -14.34
CA LYS A 154 5.55 -0.19 -13.55
C LYS A 154 5.06 1.03 -14.35
N LYS A 155 5.28 1.06 -15.68
CA LYS A 155 4.74 2.13 -16.53
C LYS A 155 3.24 1.98 -16.74
N ALA A 156 2.76 0.76 -16.97
CA ALA A 156 1.33 0.47 -17.09
C ALA A 156 0.59 0.72 -15.76
N PHE A 157 1.27 0.48 -14.64
CA PHE A 157 0.77 0.69 -13.28
C PHE A 157 1.13 2.06 -12.69
N ALA A 158 1.50 3.05 -13.50
CA ALA A 158 2.01 4.33 -13.00
C ALA A 158 1.01 5.13 -12.14
N SER A 159 -0.29 4.89 -12.29
CA SER A 159 -1.31 5.50 -11.45
C SER A 159 -1.37 4.92 -10.04
N VAL A 160 -0.80 3.73 -9.80
CA VAL A 160 -0.84 3.08 -8.48
C VAL A 160 0.12 3.80 -7.54
N LYS A 161 -0.43 4.39 -6.47
CA LYS A 161 0.35 5.08 -5.44
C LYS A 161 1.42 4.17 -4.83
N GLY A 162 2.63 4.71 -4.67
CA GLY A 162 3.77 3.97 -4.15
C GLY A 162 4.46 3.04 -5.15
N MET A 163 3.99 2.93 -6.40
CA MET A 163 4.58 2.03 -7.41
C MET A 163 5.92 2.54 -7.98
N ASN A 164 5.91 3.80 -8.44
CA ASN A 164 7.07 4.45 -9.04
C ASN A 164 7.76 5.42 -8.07
N GLU A 165 6.96 6.20 -7.36
CA GLU A 165 7.42 7.19 -6.39
C GLU A 165 6.80 6.91 -5.02
N PRO A 166 7.50 7.24 -3.92
CA PRO A 166 6.93 7.20 -2.58
C PRO A 166 5.70 8.11 -2.46
N GLU A 167 4.69 7.63 -1.76
CA GLU A 167 3.46 8.37 -1.46
C GLU A 167 3.48 8.86 -0.02
N ASP A 168 2.93 10.06 0.21
CA ASP A 168 2.82 10.61 1.56
C ASP A 168 1.83 9.84 2.44
N GLY A 169 2.15 9.78 3.73
CA GLY A 169 1.38 9.14 4.77
C GLY A 169 1.43 9.94 6.06
N THR A 170 0.40 9.78 6.88
CA THR A 170 0.37 10.36 8.21
C THR A 170 -0.35 9.41 9.15
N ILE A 171 0.19 9.24 10.35
CA ILE A 171 -0.38 8.31 11.32
C ILE A 171 -0.10 8.73 12.76
N ASN A 172 -1.03 8.43 13.65
CA ASN A 172 -0.84 8.61 15.09
C ASN A 172 -0.24 7.34 15.70
N LEU A 173 0.85 7.53 16.45
CA LEU A 173 1.49 6.48 17.22
C LEU A 173 1.26 6.74 18.70
N VAL A 174 0.96 5.67 19.44
CA VAL A 174 0.76 5.70 20.89
C VAL A 174 1.93 5.00 21.56
N LYS A 175 2.55 5.64 22.56
CA LYS A 175 3.58 4.99 23.37
C LYS A 175 2.94 3.99 24.32
N THR A 176 3.48 2.78 24.34
CA THR A 176 3.11 1.71 25.28
C THR A 176 4.36 1.23 26.01
N SER A 177 4.19 0.37 27.02
CA SER A 177 5.30 -0.32 27.67
C SER A 177 6.13 -1.17 26.71
N ASN A 178 5.56 -1.59 25.58
CA ASN A 178 6.22 -2.40 24.54
C ASN A 178 6.77 -1.55 23.37
N GLY A 179 6.84 -0.22 23.53
CA GLY A 179 7.26 0.71 22.47
C GLY A 179 6.09 1.41 21.78
N TRP A 180 6.35 1.97 20.60
CA TRP A 180 5.36 2.71 19.82
C TRP A 180 4.42 1.75 19.07
N LYS A 181 3.14 2.09 19.02
CA LYS A 181 2.13 1.32 18.30
C LYS A 181 1.29 2.23 17.41
N ALA A 182 1.15 1.83 16.15
CA ALA A 182 0.22 2.43 15.22
C ALA A 182 -1.22 2.05 15.57
N ASN A 183 -2.08 3.06 15.76
CA ASN A 183 -3.52 2.87 15.90
C ASN A 183 -4.17 2.89 14.53
#